data_AF-A0A916BQB0-F1
#
_entry.id   AF-A0A916BQB0-F1
#
_cell.length_a   1.000
_cell.length_b   1.000
_cell.length_c   1.000
_cell.angle_alpha   90.00
_cell.angle_beta   90.00
_cell.angle_gamma   90.00
#
_symmetry.space_group_name_H-M   'P 1'
#
loop_
_entity.id
_entity.type
_entity.pdbx_description
1 polymer ?
#
loop_
_entity_poly.entity_id
_entity_poly.type
_entity_poly.pdbx_seq_one_letter_code
_entity_poly.pdbx_strand_id
1 'polypeptide(L)' 'MELDRYQKAYVPNKDHCLVQFGSPVPLTLVDLLCWRAVHQPGSLAYTFLIDGESEEINLTYAELNQRARAIGARLQRLGA' A
#
# COMPACT_ATOMS: atom_id res chain seq x y z
N MET A 1 -11.43 -21.58 -1.28
CA MET A 1 -11.94 -20.29 -1.78
C MET A 1 -12.49 -19.55 -0.57
N GLU A 2 -11.60 -18.98 0.24
CA GLU A 2 -11.96 -18.42 1.55
C GLU A 2 -11.68 -16.92 1.52
N LEU A 3 -12.78 -16.16 1.43
CA LEU A 3 -12.82 -14.71 1.55
C LEU A 3 -12.70 -14.24 3.03
N ASP A 4 -12.30 -15.13 3.95
CA ASP A 4 -12.25 -14.89 5.39
C ASP A 4 -11.03 -14.09 5.89
N ARG A 5 -10.17 -13.57 4.98
CA ARG A 5 -9.01 -12.73 5.36
C ARG A 5 -9.25 -11.21 5.26
N TYR A 6 -10.48 -10.77 5.06
CA TYR A 6 -10.81 -9.34 4.94
C TYR A 6 -11.13 -8.63 6.26
N GLN A 7 -11.07 -9.32 7.41
CA GLN A 7 -11.31 -8.70 8.72
C GLN A 7 -10.29 -9.16 9.78
N LYS A 8 -9.20 -8.42 9.91
CA LYS A 8 -8.81 -7.96 11.25
C LYS A 8 -8.07 -6.62 11.18
N ALA A 9 -8.86 -5.56 11.40
CA ALA A 9 -8.44 -4.24 11.86
C ALA A 9 -8.02 -3.17 10.84
N TYR A 10 -8.84 -2.93 9.81
CA TYR A 10 -9.06 -1.53 9.43
C TYR A 10 -10.52 -1.26 9.05
N VAL A 11 -11.29 -0.78 10.03
CA VAL A 11 -12.62 -0.20 9.81
C VAL A 11 -12.58 1.20 10.41
N PRO A 12 -12.30 2.26 9.63
CA PRO A 12 -12.44 3.60 10.14
C PRO A 12 -13.94 3.91 10.28
N ASN A 13 -14.34 4.16 11.52
CA ASN A 13 -15.65 4.70 11.87
C ASN A 13 -15.83 6.06 11.16
N LYS A 14 -16.99 6.28 10.51
CA LYS A 14 -17.24 7.44 9.65
C LYS A 14 -17.32 8.79 10.40
N ASP A 15 -17.23 8.79 11.73
CA ASP A 15 -17.49 9.97 12.55
C ASP A 15 -16.26 10.57 13.25
N HIS A 16 -15.03 10.08 13.01
CA HIS A 16 -13.84 10.61 13.70
C HIS A 16 -13.06 11.64 12.88
N CYS A 17 -13.51 12.89 12.96
CA CYS A 17 -12.62 14.03 13.10
C CYS A 17 -12.12 14.06 14.56
N LEU A 18 -10.91 13.61 14.88
CA LEU A 18 -10.17 14.07 16.07
C LEU A 18 -8.66 13.88 15.89
N VAL A 19 -7.98 15.02 15.75
CA VAL A 19 -6.60 15.25 16.18
C VAL A 19 -6.41 14.74 17.61
N GLN A 20 -5.41 13.87 17.83
CA GLN A 20 -4.45 13.83 18.95
C GLN A 20 -3.87 12.40 19.10
N PHE A 21 -2.55 12.31 19.28
CA PHE A 21 -1.71 11.11 19.42
C PHE A 21 -1.23 10.42 18.14
N GLY A 22 -0.34 11.10 17.41
CA GLY A 22 0.97 10.54 16.99
C GLY A 22 1.05 9.34 16.05
N SER A 23 -0.06 8.77 15.59
CA SER A 23 -0.07 7.79 14.51
C SER A 23 -1.23 8.14 13.58
N PRO A 24 -0.96 8.73 12.40
CA PRO A 24 -2.03 8.99 11.46
C PRO A 24 -2.53 7.64 11.01
N VAL A 25 -3.79 7.37 11.33
CA VAL A 25 -4.58 6.47 10.51
C VAL A 25 -4.31 6.86 9.06
N PRO A 26 -3.89 5.94 8.17
CA PRO A 26 -3.48 6.34 6.83
C PRO A 26 -4.65 7.02 6.11
N LEU A 27 -4.54 8.33 5.94
CA LEU A 27 -5.60 9.20 5.41
C LEU A 27 -5.72 9.05 3.89
N THR A 28 -4.61 8.63 3.26
CA THR A 28 -4.52 8.40 1.83
C THR A 28 -4.00 6.99 1.53
N LEU A 29 -4.21 6.54 0.29
CA LEU A 29 -3.63 5.30 -0.20
C LEU A 29 -2.09 5.30 -0.08
N VAL A 30 -1.47 6.47 -0.26
CA VAL A 30 -0.02 6.64 -0.14
C VAL A 30 0.43 6.45 1.31
N ASP A 31 -0.30 7.00 2.27
CA ASP A 31 0.01 6.81 3.70
C ASP A 31 -0.09 5.32 4.10
N LEU A 32 -1.11 4.62 3.60
CA LEU A 32 -1.30 3.20 3.86
C LEU A 32 -0.15 2.38 3.26
N LEU A 33 0.27 2.70 2.04
CA LEU A 33 1.39 2.06 1.36
C LEU A 33 2.70 2.29 2.13
N CYS A 34 2.98 3.51 2.56
CA CYS A 34 4.14 3.83 3.39
C CYS A 34 4.13 3.04 4.70
N TRP A 35 2.99 3.01 5.40
CA TRP A 35 2.85 2.26 6.65
C TRP A 35 3.11 0.76 6.44
N ARG A 36 2.53 0.15 5.39
CA ARG A 36 2.73 -1.27 5.07
C ARG A 36 4.16 -1.58 4.62
N ALA A 37 4.81 -0.68 3.89
CA ALA A 37 6.20 -0.85 3.50
C ALA A 37 7.15 -0.92 4.71
N VAL A 38 6.81 -0.26 5.82
CA VAL A 38 7.59 -0.33 7.07
C VAL A 38 7.23 -1.56 7.90
N HIS A 39 5.94 -1.85 8.09
CA HIS A 39 5.49 -2.88 9.03
C HIS A 39 5.37 -4.27 8.40
N GLN A 40 5.25 -4.36 7.08
CA GLN A 40 5.06 -5.59 6.32
C GLN A 40 5.88 -5.58 5.01
N PRO A 41 7.19 -5.26 5.05
CA PRO A 41 7.99 -4.97 3.86
C PRO A 41 8.03 -6.13 2.85
N GLY A 42 8.13 -7.37 3.34
CA GLY A 42 8.22 -8.58 2.50
C GLY A 42 6.86 -9.20 2.15
N SER A 43 5.75 -8.66 2.65
CA SER A 43 4.43 -9.15 2.27
C SER A 43 4.11 -8.74 0.84
N LEU A 44 3.49 -9.64 0.09
CA LEU A 44 3.05 -9.39 -1.28
C LEU A 44 1.97 -8.31 -1.31
N ALA A 45 2.17 -7.29 -2.13
CA ALA A 45 1.20 -6.25 -2.44
C ALA A 45 0.44 -6.59 -3.74
N TYR A 46 1.17 -7.00 -4.79
CA TYR A 46 0.59 -7.42 -6.06
C TYR A 46 1.32 -8.63 -6.62
N THR A 47 0.58 -9.45 -7.36
CA THR A 47 1.11 -10.52 -8.20
C THR A 47 0.61 -10.25 -9.61
N PHE A 48 1.54 -9.98 -10.53
CA PHE A 48 1.24 -9.77 -11.93
C PHE A 48 1.37 -11.09 -12.67
N LEU A 49 0.31 -11.50 -13.36
CA LEU A 49 0.32 -12.69 -14.20
C LEU A 49 0.82 -12.28 -15.59
N ILE A 50 1.92 -12.86 -16.05
CA ILE A 50 2.51 -12.52 -17.35
C ILE A 50 1.70 -13.14 -18.49
N ASP A 51 1.48 -14.46 -18.44
CA ASP A 51 0.75 -15.21 -19.47
C ASP A 51 -0.50 -15.91 -18.92
N GLY A 52 -1.00 -15.45 -17.77
CA GLY A 52 -2.25 -15.96 -17.17
C GLY A 52 -2.17 -17.34 -16.51
N GLU A 53 -1.08 -18.11 -16.68
CA GLU A 53 -1.04 -19.51 -16.22
C GLU A 53 0.07 -19.87 -15.22
N SER A 54 1.27 -19.29 -15.25
CA SER A 54 2.35 -19.78 -14.37
C SER A 54 3.48 -18.80 -14.06
N GLU A 55 3.73 -17.82 -14.92
CA GLU A 55 4.81 -16.85 -14.66
C GLU A 55 4.25 -15.62 -13.92
N GLU A 56 4.70 -15.49 -12.67
CA GLU A 56 4.22 -14.47 -11.74
C GLU A 56 5.34 -13.51 -11.37
N ILE A 57 5.10 -12.21 -11.59
CA ILE A 57 5.94 -11.17 -11.00
C ILE A 57 5.30 -10.75 -9.70
N ASN A 58 5.96 -11.10 -8.61
CA ASN A 58 5.58 -10.70 -7.28
C ASN A 58 6.15 -9.32 -6.94
N LEU A 59 5.32 -8.46 -6.34
CA LEU A 59 5.71 -7.15 -5.88
C LEU A 59 5.35 -7.00 -4.41
N THR A 60 6.36 -6.81 -3.57
CA THR A 60 6.18 -6.59 -2.15
C THR A 60 5.78 -5.15 -1.82
N TYR A 61 5.27 -4.89 -0.61
CA TYR A 61 4.95 -3.52 -0.18
C TYR A 61 6.18 -2.59 -0.18
N ALA A 62 7.36 -3.10 0.18
CA ALA A 62 8.59 -2.31 0.14
C ALA A 62 8.96 -1.90 -1.28
N GLU A 63 8.92 -2.84 -2.22
CA GLU A 63 9.26 -2.58 -3.63
C GLU A 63 8.24 -1.66 -4.29
N LEU A 64 6.95 -1.86 -4.02
CA LEU A 64 5.88 -1.01 -4.53
C LEU A 64 6.06 0.44 -4.04
N ASN A 65 6.33 0.63 -2.75
CA ASN A 65 6.56 1.96 -2.18
C ASN A 65 7.80 2.64 -2.79
N GLN A 66 8.89 1.90 -2.97
CA GLN A 66 10.11 2.44 -3.59
C GLN A 66 9.85 2.88 -5.04
N ARG A 67 9.18 2.05 -5.84
CA ARG A 67 8.84 2.36 -7.25
C ARG A 67 7.89 3.54 -7.35
N ALA A 68 6.86 3.61 -6.50
CA ALA A 68 5.92 4.72 -6.46
C ALA A 68 6.64 6.05 -6.16
N ARG A 69 7.54 6.08 -5.17
CA ARG A 69 8.33 7.28 -4.84
C ARG A 69 9.26 7.68 -5.99
N ALA A 70 9.87 6.73 -6.68
CA ALA A 70 10.73 7.00 -7.83
C ALA A 70 9.94 7.65 -8.99
N ILE A 71 8.74 7.13 -9.29
CA ILE A 71 7.83 7.71 -10.29
C ILE A 71 7.37 9.11 -9.85
N GLY A 72 6.91 9.28 -8.61
CA GLY A 72 6.48 10.56 -8.08
C GLY A 72 7.58 11.63 -8.16
N ALA A 73 8.81 11.28 -7.75
CA ALA A 73 9.95 12.18 -7.86
C ALA A 73 10.29 12.54 -9.32
N ARG A 74 10.13 11.60 -10.26
CA ARG A 74 10.29 11.87 -11.70
C ARG A 74 9.23 12.87 -12.18
N LEU A 75 7.97 12.65 -11.83
CA LEU A 75 6.85 13.53 -12.23
C LEU A 75 6.99 14.94 -11.64
N GLN A 76 7.37 15.05 -10.37
CA GLN A 76 7.64 16.34 -9.74
C GLN A 76 8.73 17.14 -10.47
N ARG A 77 9.80 16.47 -10.93
CA ARG A 77 10.84 17.14 -11.74
C ARG A 77 10.34 17.59 -13.12
N LEU A 78 9.29 16.95 -13.65
CA LEU A 78 8.68 17.33 -14.92
C LEU A 78 7.59 18.40 -14.78
N GLY A 79 7.21 18.77 -13.55
CA GLY A 79 6.16 19.77 -13.30
C GLY A 79 4.75 19.30 -13.67
N ALA A 80 4.52 17.99 -13.64
CA ALA A 80 3.22 17.37 -13.89
C ALA A 80 2.19 17.66 -12.79
#